data_AF-A0A2N3BM42-F1
#
_entry.id   AF-A0A2N3BM42-F1
#
_cell.length_a   1.000
_cell.length_b   1.000
_cell.length_c   1.000
_cell.angle_alpha   90.00
_cell.angle_beta   90.00
_cell.angle_gamma   90.00
#
_symmetry.space_group_name_H-M   'P 1'
#
loop_
_entity.id
_entity.type
_entity.pdbx_description
1 polymer ?
#
loop_
_entity_poly.entity_id
_entity_poly.type
_entity_poly.pdbx_seq_one_letter_code
_entity_poly.pdbx_strand_id
1 'polypeptide(L)'
;MREKELRFALICYGGISLAVYMHGITKEIWRLAVASRAFYDGGETDGVGTVYRDLLAAIEAKSGVRMRVLADIVAGASAGGINGIFLARAIATGQSLDPLTDLWLADADVDRLLDPDARPLSAATKFWAVPIAGWAMKRRGNAIDRTVGEAAQDEVRAKLSRFVRARWFEPPFGGETFCDLLLDAFDAMDAGPRGPVLVPDGQLVDLFVSVTDFAGHSMPLTLNSPPRVTEQEHRLIVHFRRDGRAGTRLDDVPALAAAARATASFPGAFPPFTVRELDRVLERRGIAWPGRDAFLRVQLPHSPEADPADRVLIDGSVLANAPFRPAIAALRQRPARREVDRRFVYIDPKPDYRSIRLRKPGAAETEGEEARLPGFLPTILGALSEIPREQPIRDNVEMIEGMSRRIRRMQHIVDAMKVEVEEQVAALFGTTFFLDTPTPARLGKWRAKAQEQAAARAGFAFAPYGHLKLSAVVEELAGLIDRLHP
;
A
#
# COMPACT_ATOMS: atom_id res chain seq x y z
N MET A 1 -32.36 -0.83 -16.41
CA MET A 1 -31.15 0.02 -16.45
C MET A 1 -29.96 -0.83 -16.03
N ARG A 2 -28.84 -0.80 -16.75
CA ARG A 2 -27.66 -1.63 -16.44
C ARG A 2 -26.79 -0.89 -15.42
N GLU A 3 -26.35 -1.59 -14.40
CA GLU A 3 -25.43 -1.03 -13.39
C GLU A 3 -24.05 -1.65 -13.49
N LYS A 4 -23.02 -0.82 -13.28
CA LYS A 4 -21.63 -1.25 -13.30
C LYS A 4 -20.82 -0.53 -12.24
N GLU A 5 -19.89 -1.24 -11.62
CA GLU A 5 -18.91 -0.66 -10.72
C GLU A 5 -17.54 -0.59 -11.39
N LEU A 6 -16.93 0.60 -11.39
CA LEU A 6 -15.53 0.81 -11.70
C LEU A 6 -14.75 0.87 -10.39
N ARG A 7 -13.95 -0.16 -10.10
CA ARG A 7 -13.21 -0.29 -8.85
C ARG A 7 -11.72 -0.09 -9.06
N PHE A 8 -11.12 0.81 -8.30
CA PHE A 8 -9.69 1.08 -8.35
C PHE A 8 -8.93 0.32 -7.27
N ALA A 9 -7.81 -0.28 -7.70
CA ALA A 9 -6.71 -0.66 -6.83
C ALA A 9 -5.58 0.35 -7.05
N LEU A 10 -5.36 1.22 -6.08
CA LEU A 10 -4.39 2.30 -6.16
C LEU A 10 -3.04 1.80 -5.65
N ILE A 11 -2.00 2.00 -6.46
CA ILE A 11 -0.62 1.74 -6.08
C ILE A 11 0.11 3.09 -6.06
N CYS A 12 0.24 3.66 -4.87
CA CYS A 12 0.81 4.96 -4.60
C CYS A 12 2.33 4.83 -4.39
N TYR A 13 3.10 5.11 -5.44
CA TYR A 13 4.55 5.01 -5.40
C TYR A 13 5.17 6.17 -4.60
N GLY A 14 6.12 5.86 -3.70
CA GLY A 14 6.85 6.86 -2.93
C GLY A 14 7.97 7.52 -3.73
N GLY A 15 8.34 8.76 -3.40
CA GLY A 15 9.42 9.48 -4.07
C GLY A 15 9.80 10.81 -3.41
N ILE A 16 11.02 11.26 -3.73
CA ILE A 16 11.68 12.50 -3.25
C ILE A 16 10.71 13.70 -3.27
N SER A 17 10.33 14.17 -2.09
CA SER A 17 9.55 15.40 -1.81
C SER A 17 8.27 15.64 -2.63
N LEU A 18 7.40 14.63 -2.75
CA LEU A 18 6.13 14.73 -3.50
C LEU A 18 4.88 14.49 -2.65
N ALA A 19 4.96 14.65 -1.31
CA ALA A 19 3.81 14.48 -0.42
C ALA A 19 2.61 15.36 -0.82
N VAL A 20 2.86 16.61 -1.19
CA VAL A 20 1.82 17.56 -1.68
C VAL A 20 1.21 17.10 -3.02
N TYR A 21 2.05 16.62 -3.95
CA TYR A 21 1.58 16.10 -5.24
C TYR A 21 0.71 14.85 -5.06
N MET A 22 1.16 13.92 -4.22
CA MET A 22 0.43 12.69 -3.89
C MET A 22 -0.88 13.01 -3.16
N HIS A 23 -0.88 14.00 -2.26
CA HIS A 23 -2.10 14.51 -1.64
C HIS A 23 -3.08 15.02 -2.69
N GLY A 24 -2.63 15.81 -3.66
CA GLY A 24 -3.46 16.27 -4.78
C GLY A 24 -4.14 15.13 -5.53
N ILE A 25 -3.40 14.07 -5.89
CA ILE A 25 -3.96 12.91 -6.61
C ILE A 25 -4.97 12.16 -5.73
N THR A 26 -4.61 11.85 -4.49
CA THR A 26 -5.48 11.10 -3.58
C THR A 26 -6.75 11.90 -3.26
N LYS A 27 -6.65 13.22 -3.17
CA LYS A 27 -7.79 14.14 -3.01
C LYS A 27 -8.74 14.12 -4.21
N GLU A 28 -8.24 14.09 -5.45
CA GLU A 28 -9.08 13.96 -6.64
C GLU A 28 -9.77 12.58 -6.71
N ILE A 29 -9.08 11.50 -6.34
CA ILE A 29 -9.71 10.17 -6.24
C ILE A 29 -10.80 10.15 -5.16
N TRP A 30 -10.57 10.79 -4.01
CA TRP A 30 -11.57 10.94 -2.96
C TRP A 30 -12.79 11.74 -3.45
N ARG A 31 -12.58 12.90 -4.09
CA ARG A 31 -13.66 13.73 -4.69
C ARG A 31 -14.49 12.96 -5.70
N LEU A 32 -13.84 12.18 -6.57
CA LEU A 32 -14.52 11.29 -7.51
C LEU A 32 -15.38 10.24 -6.80
N ALA A 33 -14.88 9.63 -5.73
CA ALA A 33 -15.65 8.65 -4.94
C ALA A 33 -16.85 9.30 -4.22
N VAL A 34 -16.67 10.51 -3.66
CA VAL A 34 -17.76 11.30 -3.06
C VAL A 34 -18.82 11.64 -4.12
N ALA A 35 -18.41 12.21 -5.25
CA ALA A 35 -19.32 12.56 -6.35
C ALA A 35 -20.03 11.34 -6.93
N SER A 36 -19.32 10.21 -7.07
CA SER A 36 -19.92 8.98 -7.57
C SER A 36 -20.95 8.40 -6.62
N ARG A 37 -20.68 8.42 -5.31
CA ARG A 37 -21.66 8.05 -4.29
C ARG A 37 -22.88 8.98 -4.34
N ALA A 38 -22.67 10.29 -4.36
CA ALA A 38 -23.76 11.27 -4.41
C ALA A 38 -24.63 11.09 -5.67
N PHE A 39 -24.02 10.93 -6.84
CA PHE A 39 -24.72 10.64 -8.09
C PHE A 39 -25.55 9.34 -8.01
N TYR A 40 -25.01 8.31 -7.37
CA TYR A 40 -25.68 7.02 -7.24
C TYR A 40 -26.82 7.05 -6.20
N ASP A 41 -26.64 7.77 -5.08
CA ASP A 41 -27.61 7.86 -3.97
C ASP A 41 -28.60 9.03 -4.14
N GLY A 42 -28.45 9.88 -5.17
CA GLY A 42 -29.29 11.07 -5.38
C GLY A 42 -28.95 12.25 -4.47
N GLY A 43 -27.73 12.31 -3.93
CA GLY A 43 -27.23 13.38 -3.08
C GLY A 43 -26.67 14.58 -3.85
N GLU A 44 -26.39 15.65 -3.11
CA GLU A 44 -25.77 16.87 -3.63
C GLU A 44 -24.24 16.76 -3.73
N THR A 45 -23.66 17.56 -4.62
CA THR A 45 -22.21 17.72 -4.79
C THR A 45 -21.89 19.20 -4.92
N ASP A 46 -20.71 19.60 -4.47
CA ASP A 46 -20.20 20.96 -4.58
C ASP A 46 -18.84 20.99 -5.30
N GLY A 47 -18.44 22.20 -5.73
CA GLY A 47 -17.13 22.47 -6.35
C GLY A 47 -16.74 21.48 -7.45
N VAL A 48 -15.56 20.88 -7.32
CA VAL A 48 -15.02 19.88 -8.26
C VAL A 48 -15.87 18.60 -8.29
N GLY A 49 -16.59 18.28 -7.20
CA GLY A 49 -17.51 17.14 -7.15
C GLY A 49 -18.62 17.23 -8.20
N THR A 50 -19.08 18.44 -8.52
CA THR A 50 -20.08 18.67 -9.57
C THR A 50 -19.56 18.29 -10.95
N VAL A 51 -18.28 18.56 -11.25
CA VAL A 51 -17.65 18.19 -12.52
C VAL A 51 -17.63 16.65 -12.68
N TYR A 52 -17.28 15.92 -11.63
CA TYR A 52 -17.31 14.46 -11.66
C TYR A 52 -18.73 13.90 -11.73
N ARG A 53 -19.70 14.53 -11.06
CA ARG A 53 -21.12 14.16 -11.17
C ARG A 53 -21.63 14.33 -12.60
N ASP A 54 -21.31 15.45 -13.25
CA ASP A 54 -21.70 15.72 -14.64
C ASP A 54 -21.06 14.75 -15.61
N LEU A 55 -19.79 14.36 -15.38
CA LEU A 55 -19.12 13.32 -16.15
C LEU A 55 -19.86 11.97 -16.03
N LEU A 56 -20.26 11.57 -14.82
CA LEU A 56 -21.00 10.32 -14.60
C LEU A 56 -22.39 10.36 -15.24
N ALA A 57 -23.08 11.50 -15.15
CA ALA A 57 -24.36 11.72 -15.81
C ALA A 57 -24.24 11.62 -17.33
N ALA A 58 -23.19 12.20 -17.92
CA ALA A 58 -22.91 12.11 -19.35
C ALA A 58 -22.60 10.68 -19.80
N ILE A 59 -21.87 9.90 -18.98
CA ILE A 59 -21.61 8.48 -19.23
C ILE A 59 -22.92 7.69 -19.21
N GLU A 60 -23.78 7.91 -18.21
CA GLU A 60 -25.08 7.24 -18.12
C GLU A 60 -25.97 7.58 -19.32
N ALA A 61 -26.09 8.87 -19.67
CA ALA A 61 -26.91 9.32 -20.80
C ALA A 61 -26.45 8.71 -22.14
N LYS A 62 -25.14 8.56 -22.35
CA LYS A 62 -24.59 8.03 -23.61
C LYS A 62 -24.60 6.50 -23.69
N SER A 63 -24.39 5.81 -22.57
CA SER A 63 -24.21 4.35 -22.56
C SER A 63 -25.41 3.56 -22.04
N GLY A 64 -26.36 4.22 -21.36
CA GLY A 64 -27.44 3.57 -20.61
C GLY A 64 -26.95 2.78 -19.39
N VAL A 65 -25.68 2.98 -18.98
CA VAL A 65 -25.05 2.31 -17.84
C VAL A 65 -24.88 3.30 -16.70
N ARG A 66 -25.54 3.02 -15.57
CA ARG A 66 -25.34 3.76 -14.33
C ARG A 66 -24.07 3.25 -13.64
N MET A 67 -23.01 4.07 -13.67
CA MET A 67 -21.70 3.71 -13.15
C MET A 67 -21.49 4.20 -11.72
N ARG A 68 -20.96 3.32 -10.86
CA ARG A 68 -20.42 3.70 -9.55
C ARG A 68 -18.90 3.50 -9.54
N VAL A 69 -18.15 4.54 -9.18
CA VAL A 69 -16.70 4.57 -9.12
C VAL A 69 -16.25 4.60 -7.67
N LEU A 70 -15.30 3.75 -7.31
CA LEU A 70 -14.75 3.70 -5.95
C LEU A 70 -13.33 3.13 -5.94
N ALA A 71 -12.54 3.48 -4.93
CA ALA A 71 -11.29 2.80 -4.61
C ALA A 71 -11.49 1.94 -3.36
N ASP A 72 -11.05 0.68 -3.40
CA ASP A 72 -11.22 -0.28 -2.30
C ASP A 72 -9.95 -1.06 -1.96
N ILE A 73 -8.86 -0.80 -2.70
CA ILE A 73 -7.53 -1.29 -2.41
C ILE A 73 -6.59 -0.08 -2.54
N VAL A 74 -5.85 0.21 -1.49
CA VAL A 74 -4.83 1.25 -1.49
C VAL A 74 -3.53 0.62 -1.01
N ALA A 75 -2.47 0.79 -1.78
CA ALA A 75 -1.17 0.20 -1.51
C ALA A 75 -0.10 1.26 -1.72
N GLY A 76 0.85 1.43 -0.82
CA GLY A 76 1.88 2.46 -1.00
C GLY A 76 3.05 2.37 -0.03
N ALA A 77 4.07 3.17 -0.30
CA ALA A 77 5.28 3.31 0.51
C ALA A 77 5.66 4.79 0.62
N SER A 78 6.38 5.18 1.68
CA SER A 78 6.85 6.55 1.88
C SER A 78 5.70 7.56 1.83
N ALA A 79 5.89 8.70 1.17
CA ALA A 79 4.84 9.70 0.92
C ALA A 79 3.56 9.12 0.26
N GLY A 80 3.69 8.08 -0.58
CA GLY A 80 2.57 7.34 -1.16
C GLY A 80 1.80 6.52 -0.14
N GLY A 81 2.52 5.92 0.82
CA GLY A 81 1.94 5.19 1.95
C GLY A 81 1.16 6.11 2.88
N ILE A 82 1.73 7.27 3.25
CA ILE A 82 1.08 8.26 4.14
C ILE A 82 -0.25 8.76 3.54
N ASN A 83 -0.23 9.25 2.30
CA ASN A 83 -1.44 9.71 1.64
C ASN A 83 -2.44 8.57 1.39
N GLY A 84 -1.93 7.36 1.12
CA GLY A 84 -2.76 6.16 1.03
C GLY A 84 -3.49 5.82 2.33
N ILE A 85 -2.85 5.99 3.49
CA ILE A 85 -3.45 5.82 4.82
C ILE A 85 -4.61 6.80 5.01
N PHE A 86 -4.39 8.09 4.76
CA PHE A 86 -5.43 9.11 4.88
C PHE A 86 -6.61 8.84 3.93
N LEU A 87 -6.31 8.52 2.66
CA LEU A 87 -7.33 8.19 1.67
C LEU A 87 -8.15 6.96 2.07
N ALA A 88 -7.50 5.89 2.53
CA ALA A 88 -8.18 4.66 2.93
C ALA A 88 -9.10 4.90 4.12
N ARG A 89 -8.66 5.68 5.12
CA ARG A 89 -9.50 6.10 6.25
C ARG A 89 -10.68 6.94 5.78
N ALA A 90 -10.46 7.95 4.94
CA ALA A 90 -11.52 8.80 4.40
C ALA A 90 -12.58 7.99 3.64
N ILE A 91 -12.16 7.05 2.80
CA ILE A 91 -13.06 6.14 2.07
C ILE A 91 -13.86 5.26 3.04
N ALA A 92 -13.21 4.71 4.06
CA ALA A 92 -13.81 3.78 5.01
C ALA A 92 -14.75 4.45 6.02
N THR A 93 -14.53 5.72 6.35
CA THR A 93 -15.22 6.43 7.45
C THR A 93 -16.12 7.57 6.99
N GLY A 94 -15.93 8.06 5.76
CA GLY A 94 -16.62 9.23 5.20
C GLY A 94 -15.97 10.58 5.54
N GLN A 95 -14.80 10.59 6.17
CA GLN A 95 -14.08 11.83 6.51
C GLN A 95 -13.59 12.59 5.28
N SER A 96 -13.46 13.91 5.42
CA SER A 96 -12.88 14.76 4.39
C SER A 96 -11.35 14.72 4.43
N LEU A 97 -10.75 14.80 3.24
CA LEU A 97 -9.31 15.04 3.06
C LEU A 97 -8.97 16.54 2.94
N ASP A 98 -9.96 17.42 2.91
CA ASP A 98 -9.74 18.87 2.78
C ASP A 98 -8.87 19.46 3.89
N PRO A 99 -9.06 19.13 5.19
CA PRO A 99 -8.23 19.68 6.27
C PRO A 99 -6.74 19.40 6.10
N LEU A 100 -6.40 18.28 5.45
CA LEU A 100 -5.01 17.91 5.20
C LEU A 100 -4.35 18.81 4.16
N THR A 101 -5.10 19.47 3.27
CA THR A 101 -4.51 20.40 2.30
C THR A 101 -3.82 21.55 3.01
N ASP A 102 -4.48 22.14 4.00
CA ASP A 102 -3.93 23.28 4.73
C ASP A 102 -2.74 22.85 5.59
N LEU A 103 -2.83 21.67 6.22
CA LEU A 103 -1.72 21.08 6.97
C LEU A 103 -0.50 20.83 6.07
N TRP A 104 -0.69 20.18 4.92
CA TRP A 104 0.40 19.93 3.99
C TRP A 104 0.99 21.23 3.40
N LEU A 105 0.18 22.27 3.21
CA LEU A 105 0.68 23.56 2.70
C LEU A 105 1.38 24.39 3.78
N ALA A 106 0.88 24.37 5.02
CA ALA A 106 1.45 25.09 6.15
C ALA A 106 2.73 24.42 6.67
N ASP A 107 2.78 23.09 6.66
CA ASP A 107 3.88 22.29 7.22
C ASP A 107 4.81 21.70 6.13
N ALA A 108 4.56 21.98 4.85
CA ALA A 108 5.58 21.86 3.79
C ALA A 108 6.75 22.84 3.96
N ASP A 109 6.64 23.77 4.91
CA ASP A 109 7.76 24.56 5.39
C ASP A 109 8.74 23.66 6.15
N VAL A 110 9.81 23.26 5.46
CA VAL A 110 10.88 22.39 5.94
C VAL A 110 11.38 22.82 7.33
N ASP A 111 11.31 24.12 7.65
CA ASP A 111 11.75 24.70 8.92
C ASP A 111 10.95 24.22 10.15
N ARG A 112 9.69 23.76 9.98
CA ARG A 112 8.85 23.25 11.09
C ARG A 112 9.12 21.80 11.45
N LEU A 113 9.50 21.00 10.45
CA LEU A 113 9.86 19.60 10.67
C LEU A 113 11.24 19.46 11.31
N LEU A 114 12.07 20.53 11.27
CA LEU A 114 13.42 20.50 11.85
C LEU A 114 13.39 20.19 13.34
N ASP A 115 14.25 19.27 13.74
CA ASP A 115 14.47 18.94 15.15
C ASP A 115 14.72 20.23 15.97
N PRO A 116 14.09 20.42 17.14
CA PRO A 116 14.38 21.54 18.02
C PRO A 116 15.88 21.75 18.30
N ASP A 117 16.67 20.68 18.35
CA ASP A 117 18.12 20.72 18.54
C ASP A 117 18.91 21.05 17.26
N ALA A 118 18.28 20.93 16.08
CA ALA A 118 18.82 21.33 14.79
C ALA A 118 18.56 22.81 14.45
N ARG A 119 17.79 23.53 15.28
CA ARG A 119 17.54 24.98 15.09
C ARG A 119 18.80 25.79 15.42
N PRO A 120 19.30 26.66 14.52
CA PRO A 120 20.55 27.37 14.74
C PRO A 120 20.41 28.41 15.88
N LEU A 121 20.93 28.07 17.06
CA LEU A 121 21.10 29.01 18.17
C LEU A 121 22.30 29.95 17.90
N SER A 122 22.05 30.97 17.06
CA SER A 122 22.87 32.17 16.78
C SER A 122 24.24 31.96 16.09
N ALA A 123 24.58 32.89 15.19
CA ALA A 123 25.80 32.88 14.37
C ALA A 123 27.13 33.11 15.14
N ALA A 124 27.09 33.28 16.47
CA ALA A 124 28.22 33.81 17.24
C ALA A 124 29.01 32.77 18.07
N THR A 125 28.59 31.51 18.17
CA THR A 125 29.08 30.62 19.27
C THR A 125 30.21 29.64 18.89
N LYS A 126 31.01 29.87 17.84
CA LYS A 126 32.08 28.92 17.44
C LYS A 126 33.47 29.54 17.21
N PHE A 127 34.02 30.28 18.18
CA PHE A 127 35.43 30.71 18.15
C PHE A 127 36.40 29.74 18.87
N TRP A 128 35.92 28.90 19.79
CA TRP A 128 36.81 28.18 20.74
C TRP A 128 37.18 26.72 20.38
N ALA A 129 36.65 26.12 19.31
CA ALA A 129 36.79 24.68 19.06
C ALA A 129 37.99 24.26 18.18
N VAL A 130 38.86 25.18 17.77
CA VAL A 130 39.97 24.91 16.83
C VAL A 130 41.29 24.39 17.46
N PRO A 131 41.69 24.68 18.73
CA PRO A 131 43.05 24.33 19.16
C PRO A 131 43.25 22.88 19.66
N ILE A 132 42.20 22.17 20.07
CA ILE A 132 42.34 20.90 20.82
C ILE A 132 42.57 19.69 19.90
N ALA A 133 42.12 19.76 18.64
CA ALA A 133 42.21 18.65 17.68
C ALA A 133 43.64 18.38 17.14
N GLY A 134 44.57 19.35 17.26
CA GLY A 134 45.93 19.22 16.74
C GLY A 134 46.85 18.30 17.53
N TRP A 135 46.52 17.99 18.80
CA TRP A 135 47.45 17.35 19.71
C TRP A 135 47.40 15.81 19.70
N ALA A 136 46.29 15.19 19.27
CA ALA A 136 46.04 13.75 19.44
C ALA A 136 46.56 12.83 18.29
N MET A 137 47.19 13.36 17.23
CA MET A 137 47.59 12.60 16.03
C MET A 137 49.04 12.11 16.01
N LYS A 138 49.65 11.81 17.16
CA LYS A 138 51.06 11.36 17.23
C LYS A 138 51.24 10.04 18.02
N ARG A 139 50.68 8.92 17.54
CA ARG A 139 51.19 7.55 17.86
C ARG A 139 50.62 6.45 16.91
N ARG A 140 51.50 5.51 16.55
CA ARG A 140 51.52 4.54 15.42
C ARG A 140 50.68 3.25 15.58
N GLY A 141 50.33 2.59 14.45
CA GLY A 141 50.80 1.21 14.10
C GLY A 141 49.78 0.10 13.72
N ASN A 142 49.79 -0.33 12.43
CA ASN A 142 49.54 -1.64 11.71
C ASN A 142 48.57 -2.73 12.28
N ALA A 143 47.88 -3.62 11.52
CA ALA A 143 48.18 -4.31 10.25
C ALA A 143 46.95 -4.98 9.57
N ILE A 144 47.15 -5.36 8.29
CA ILE A 144 46.58 -6.46 7.48
C ILE A 144 45.80 -6.01 6.23
N ASP A 145 46.42 -6.38 5.10
CA ASP A 145 46.12 -6.09 3.72
C ASP A 145 45.83 -7.42 3.00
N ARG A 146 44.91 -7.38 2.01
CA ARG A 146 45.06 -8.00 0.68
C ARG A 146 43.72 -8.06 -0.07
N THR A 147 43.39 -6.97 -0.76
CA THR A 147 43.08 -6.93 -2.21
C THR A 147 42.66 -5.49 -2.57
N VAL A 148 43.21 -4.96 -3.68
CA VAL A 148 43.09 -3.58 -4.24
C VAL A 148 44.17 -2.58 -3.75
N GLY A 149 44.86 -1.94 -4.71
CA GLY A 149 46.14 -1.23 -4.55
C GLY A 149 46.19 0.06 -3.72
N GLU A 150 47.40 0.38 -3.26
CA GLU A 150 47.72 1.30 -2.14
C GLU A 150 47.33 2.78 -2.37
N ALA A 151 47.29 3.31 -3.59
CA ALA A 151 46.98 4.73 -3.81
C ALA A 151 45.47 5.07 -3.69
N ALA A 152 44.57 4.09 -3.84
CA ALA A 152 43.13 4.30 -3.73
C ALA A 152 42.59 4.05 -2.32
N GLN A 153 43.31 3.29 -1.49
CA GLN A 153 42.89 2.99 -0.12
C GLN A 153 43.15 4.14 0.86
N ASP A 154 44.23 4.91 0.69
CA ASP A 154 44.54 6.02 1.60
C ASP A 154 43.58 7.19 1.41
N GLU A 155 43.16 7.48 0.18
CA GLU A 155 42.15 8.49 -0.09
C GLU A 155 40.77 8.05 0.37
N VAL A 156 40.40 6.79 0.14
CA VAL A 156 39.11 6.23 0.56
C VAL A 156 39.03 6.09 2.08
N ARG A 157 40.11 5.69 2.78
CA ARG A 157 40.17 5.60 4.24
C ARG A 157 40.32 6.99 4.89
N ALA A 158 40.99 7.96 4.27
CA ALA A 158 40.99 9.35 4.71
C ALA A 158 39.63 10.03 4.49
N LYS A 159 38.91 9.69 3.40
CA LYS A 159 37.54 10.16 3.15
C LYS A 159 36.54 9.47 4.08
N LEU A 160 36.63 8.17 4.30
CA LEU A 160 35.78 7.41 5.25
C LEU A 160 36.06 7.80 6.70
N SER A 161 37.31 8.03 7.11
CA SER A 161 37.61 8.49 8.47
C SER A 161 37.28 9.97 8.69
N ARG A 162 37.23 10.80 7.63
CA ARG A 162 36.57 12.12 7.66
C ARG A 162 35.05 12.01 7.68
N PHE A 163 34.46 11.00 7.03
CA PHE A 163 33.01 10.74 7.00
C PHE A 163 32.49 10.24 8.35
N VAL A 164 33.21 9.34 9.01
CA VAL A 164 32.88 8.81 10.35
C VAL A 164 33.12 9.84 11.46
N ARG A 165 33.95 10.86 11.21
CA ARG A 165 34.22 11.97 12.16
C ARG A 165 33.44 13.25 11.87
N ALA A 166 32.70 13.31 10.78
CA ALA A 166 31.79 14.42 10.49
C ALA A 166 30.47 14.16 11.22
N ARG A 167 30.17 15.00 12.22
CA ARG A 167 28.90 15.08 12.95
C ARG A 167 27.71 15.41 12.04
N TRP A 168 27.31 14.50 11.16
CA TRP A 168 26.23 14.69 10.18
C TRP A 168 25.08 13.69 10.32
N PHE A 169 24.90 13.09 11.50
CA PHE A 169 23.98 11.98 11.73
C PHE A 169 22.87 12.28 12.74
N GLU A 170 22.42 13.53 12.81
CA GLU A 170 21.07 13.80 13.28
C GLU A 170 20.23 14.06 12.02
N PRO A 171 19.24 13.20 11.72
CA PRO A 171 18.31 13.49 10.64
C PRO A 171 17.74 14.89 10.89
N PRO A 172 17.61 15.73 9.84
CA PRO A 172 17.18 17.10 10.02
C PRO A 172 15.81 17.17 10.71
N PHE A 173 14.98 16.14 10.56
CA PHE A 173 13.63 16.08 11.08
C PHE A 173 13.49 15.16 12.30
N GLY A 174 12.86 15.67 13.35
CA GLY A 174 12.62 14.91 14.59
C GLY A 174 11.57 13.81 14.39
N GLY A 175 11.88 12.58 14.80
CA GLY A 175 10.95 11.43 14.68
C GLY A 175 9.65 11.65 15.45
N GLU A 176 9.76 12.08 16.70
CA GLU A 176 8.61 12.40 17.56
C GLU A 176 7.82 13.61 17.03
N THR A 177 8.51 14.65 16.53
CA THR A 177 7.87 15.80 15.87
C THR A 177 7.02 15.36 14.67
N PHE A 178 7.51 14.42 13.87
CA PHE A 178 6.76 13.90 12.75
C PHE A 178 5.59 13.01 13.17
N CYS A 179 5.72 12.25 14.28
CA CYS A 179 4.59 11.56 14.89
C CYS A 179 3.50 12.54 15.33
N ASP A 180 3.87 13.64 15.99
CA ASP A 180 2.94 14.68 16.40
C ASP A 180 2.21 15.28 15.19
N LEU A 181 2.93 15.60 14.11
CA LEU A 181 2.32 16.08 12.86
C LEU A 181 1.32 15.09 12.26
N LEU A 182 1.65 13.79 12.25
CA LEU A 182 0.74 12.75 11.74
C LEU A 182 -0.52 12.62 12.60
N LEU A 183 -0.38 12.72 13.93
CA LEU A 183 -1.51 12.70 14.84
C LEU A 183 -2.38 13.95 14.69
N ASP A 184 -1.78 15.13 14.53
CA ASP A 184 -2.49 16.38 14.25
C ASP A 184 -3.25 16.33 12.92
N ALA A 185 -2.70 15.64 11.92
CA ALA A 185 -3.38 15.39 10.66
C ALA A 185 -4.63 14.52 10.83
N PHE A 186 -4.57 13.49 11.68
CA PHE A 186 -5.76 12.71 12.00
C PHE A 186 -6.78 13.50 12.83
N ASP A 187 -6.33 14.30 13.80
CA ASP A 187 -7.21 15.18 14.59
C ASP A 187 -7.90 16.20 13.68
N ALA A 188 -7.20 16.76 12.68
CA ALA A 188 -7.77 17.65 11.67
C ALA A 188 -8.82 16.95 10.79
N MET A 189 -8.60 15.69 10.41
CA MET A 189 -9.61 14.89 9.71
C MET A 189 -10.84 14.59 10.59
N ASP A 190 -10.63 14.34 11.88
CA ASP A 190 -11.69 14.05 12.84
C ASP A 190 -12.54 15.29 13.16
N ALA A 191 -11.93 16.47 13.20
CA ALA A 191 -12.61 17.76 13.36
C ALA A 191 -13.30 18.27 12.08
N GLY A 192 -12.89 17.75 10.92
CA GLY A 192 -13.42 18.12 9.61
C GLY A 192 -14.84 17.59 9.35
N PRO A 193 -15.46 18.00 8.22
CA PRO A 193 -16.78 17.50 7.85
C PRO A 193 -16.73 16.01 7.58
N ARG A 194 -17.72 15.29 8.12
CA ARG A 194 -17.89 13.86 7.92
C ARG A 194 -19.10 13.58 7.05
N GLY A 195 -18.82 13.16 5.83
CA GLY A 195 -19.82 12.62 4.93
C GLY A 195 -20.15 11.15 5.25
N PRO A 196 -21.00 10.53 4.44
CA PRO A 196 -21.33 9.13 4.58
C PRO A 196 -20.22 8.24 3.99
N VAL A 197 -20.17 6.96 4.39
CA VAL A 197 -19.13 6.01 3.93
C VAL A 197 -19.15 5.87 2.40
N LEU A 198 -17.98 5.91 1.78
CA LEU A 198 -17.85 5.98 0.32
C LEU A 198 -17.97 4.61 -0.36
N VAL A 199 -17.62 3.53 0.35
CA VAL A 199 -17.79 2.16 -0.13
C VAL A 199 -19.17 1.58 0.21
N PRO A 200 -19.75 0.72 -0.65
CA PRO A 200 -20.99 0.00 -0.35
C PRO A 200 -20.92 -0.85 0.93
N ASP A 201 -22.07 -1.18 1.50
CA ASP A 201 -22.13 -2.07 2.66
C ASP A 201 -21.58 -3.47 2.36
N GLY A 202 -20.72 -3.98 3.24
CA GLY A 202 -20.01 -5.24 3.05
C GLY A 202 -18.90 -5.21 1.99
N GLN A 203 -18.61 -4.05 1.38
CA GLN A 203 -17.40 -3.87 0.59
C GLN A 203 -16.20 -3.66 1.52
N LEU A 204 -15.16 -4.46 1.29
CA LEU A 204 -13.90 -4.39 2.02
C LEU A 204 -13.07 -3.20 1.53
N VAL A 205 -12.34 -2.55 2.45
CA VAL A 205 -11.25 -1.62 2.11
C VAL A 205 -9.97 -2.22 2.67
N ASP A 206 -9.01 -2.49 1.80
CA ASP A 206 -7.68 -2.95 2.20
C ASP A 206 -6.65 -1.86 1.95
N LEU A 207 -5.83 -1.61 2.97
CA LEU A 207 -4.72 -0.67 2.96
C LEU A 207 -3.42 -1.45 3.23
N PHE A 208 -2.47 -1.38 2.31
CA PHE A 208 -1.16 -2.02 2.41
C PHE A 208 -0.07 -0.95 2.44
N VAL A 209 0.69 -0.90 3.52
CA VAL A 209 1.77 0.06 3.69
C VAL A 209 3.08 -0.70 3.76
N SER A 210 3.96 -0.47 2.79
CA SER A 210 5.29 -1.08 2.80
C SER A 210 6.18 -0.42 3.85
N VAL A 211 6.87 -1.24 4.61
CA VAL A 211 7.89 -0.87 5.60
C VAL A 211 9.07 -1.83 5.46
N THR A 212 10.25 -1.42 5.86
CA THR A 212 11.42 -2.29 5.89
C THR A 212 11.90 -2.46 7.33
N ASP A 213 12.05 -3.70 7.77
CA ASP A 213 12.72 -4.06 9.00
C ASP A 213 14.24 -4.00 8.79
N PHE A 214 14.91 -3.15 9.55
CA PHE A 214 16.35 -2.96 9.43
C PHE A 214 17.14 -4.23 9.82
N ALA A 215 16.74 -4.91 10.89
CA ALA A 215 17.40 -6.13 11.34
C ALA A 215 17.00 -7.35 10.51
N GLY A 216 15.81 -7.30 9.92
CA GLY A 216 15.21 -8.44 9.23
C GLY A 216 14.64 -9.46 10.20
N HIS A 217 13.96 -10.45 9.65
CA HIS A 217 13.37 -11.56 10.41
C HIS A 217 13.49 -12.86 9.63
N SER A 218 13.63 -13.96 10.37
CA SER A 218 13.74 -15.28 9.77
C SER A 218 12.38 -15.73 9.22
N MET A 219 12.34 -16.06 7.94
CA MET A 219 11.15 -16.58 7.27
C MET A 219 11.44 -18.00 6.75
N PRO A 220 10.64 -19.01 7.16
CA PRO A 220 10.77 -20.35 6.61
C PRO A 220 10.20 -20.41 5.20
N LEU A 221 11.02 -20.86 4.26
CA LEU A 221 10.66 -21.17 2.89
C LEU A 221 10.49 -22.68 2.75
N THR A 222 9.39 -23.08 2.12
CA THR A 222 9.19 -24.47 1.71
C THR A 222 9.64 -24.62 0.27
N LEU A 223 10.64 -25.47 0.03
CA LEU A 223 11.16 -25.77 -1.30
C LEU A 223 10.97 -27.26 -1.61
N ASN A 224 11.24 -27.66 -2.85
CA ASN A 224 11.23 -29.10 -3.20
C ASN A 224 12.42 -29.84 -2.59
N SER A 225 13.60 -29.22 -2.59
CA SER A 225 14.80 -29.75 -1.94
C SER A 225 15.82 -28.63 -1.67
N PRO A 226 16.32 -28.47 -0.43
CA PRO A 226 15.82 -29.12 0.78
C PRO A 226 14.40 -28.64 1.12
N PRO A 227 13.56 -29.44 1.81
CA PRO A 227 12.15 -29.12 1.99
C PRO A 227 11.89 -27.85 2.79
N ARG A 228 12.86 -27.43 3.63
CA ARG A 228 12.80 -26.19 4.41
C ARG A 228 14.14 -25.47 4.35
N VAL A 229 14.10 -24.18 4.06
CA VAL A 229 15.22 -23.24 4.14
C VAL A 229 14.75 -22.02 4.91
N THR A 230 15.62 -21.39 5.69
CA THR A 230 15.33 -20.11 6.34
C THR A 230 16.01 -18.99 5.56
N GLU A 231 15.25 -17.95 5.22
CA GLU A 231 15.75 -16.71 4.60
C GLU A 231 15.57 -15.55 5.59
N GLN A 232 16.45 -14.55 5.50
CA GLN A 232 16.27 -13.27 6.19
C GLN A 232 15.41 -12.35 5.33
N GLU A 233 14.15 -12.18 5.72
CA GLU A 233 13.23 -11.25 5.06
C GLU A 233 13.27 -9.90 5.79
N HIS A 234 13.36 -8.83 5.02
CA HIS A 234 13.40 -7.45 5.54
C HIS A 234 12.14 -6.66 5.15
N ARG A 235 11.35 -7.14 4.18
CA ARG A 235 10.12 -6.47 3.77
C ARG A 235 9.01 -6.79 4.75
N LEU A 236 8.34 -5.74 5.19
CA LEU A 236 7.11 -5.81 5.99
C LEU A 236 6.00 -5.08 5.24
N ILE A 237 4.81 -5.67 5.22
CA ILE A 237 3.61 -5.03 4.70
C ILE A 237 2.65 -4.88 5.87
N VAL A 238 2.51 -3.66 6.39
CA VAL A 238 1.50 -3.35 7.39
C VAL A 238 0.14 -3.32 6.68
N HIS A 239 -0.77 -4.18 7.11
CA HIS A 239 -2.04 -4.41 6.44
C HIS A 239 -3.22 -4.05 7.34
N PHE A 240 -4.01 -3.07 6.90
CA PHE A 240 -5.28 -2.73 7.54
C PHE A 240 -6.44 -3.16 6.65
N ARG A 241 -7.45 -3.75 7.27
CA ARG A 241 -8.67 -4.16 6.59
C ARG A 241 -9.90 -3.65 7.33
N ARG A 242 -10.70 -2.85 6.62
CA ARG A 242 -12.07 -2.53 7.05
C ARG A 242 -13.04 -3.54 6.46
N ASP A 243 -13.79 -4.19 7.33
CA ASP A 243 -14.91 -5.05 7.03
C ASP A 243 -16.09 -4.68 7.93
N GLY A 244 -17.08 -4.00 7.34
CA GLY A 244 -18.27 -3.58 8.06
C GLY A 244 -19.11 -4.74 8.62
N ARG A 245 -18.96 -5.98 8.10
CA ARG A 245 -19.67 -7.16 8.61
C ARG A 245 -18.96 -7.78 9.80
N ALA A 246 -17.64 -7.82 9.79
CA ALA A 246 -16.82 -8.31 10.89
C ALA A 246 -16.64 -7.26 12.00
N GLY A 247 -17.13 -6.03 11.81
CA GLY A 247 -16.96 -4.93 12.75
C GLY A 247 -15.54 -4.35 12.76
N THR A 248 -14.66 -4.74 11.82
CA THR A 248 -13.32 -4.16 11.71
C THR A 248 -13.38 -2.81 11.03
N ARG A 249 -12.66 -1.85 11.58
CA ARG A 249 -12.71 -0.44 11.19
C ARG A 249 -11.31 0.07 10.86
N LEU A 250 -11.26 1.19 10.17
CA LEU A 250 -10.03 1.86 9.75
C LEU A 250 -9.90 3.18 10.51
N ASP A 251 -10.03 3.12 11.84
CA ASP A 251 -10.09 4.27 12.76
C ASP A 251 -9.23 4.11 14.03
N ASP A 252 -8.40 3.06 14.13
CA ASP A 252 -7.34 2.98 15.14
C ASP A 252 -6.21 3.97 14.77
N VAL A 253 -6.35 5.21 15.25
CA VAL A 253 -5.45 6.32 14.90
C VAL A 253 -4.00 6.03 15.25
N PRO A 254 -3.66 5.56 16.47
CA PRO A 254 -2.28 5.19 16.79
C PRO A 254 -1.70 4.12 15.85
N ALA A 255 -2.48 3.09 15.49
CA ALA A 255 -1.99 2.06 14.57
C ALA A 255 -1.72 2.61 13.16
N LEU A 256 -2.58 3.50 12.66
CA LEU A 256 -2.36 4.17 11.38
C LEU A 256 -1.19 5.16 11.42
N ALA A 257 -1.00 5.88 12.53
CA ALA A 257 0.14 6.75 12.76
C ALA A 257 1.45 5.96 12.81
N ALA A 258 1.48 4.79 13.46
CA ALA A 258 2.63 3.90 13.47
C ALA A 258 3.03 3.48 12.04
N ALA A 259 2.06 3.09 11.21
CA ALA A 259 2.31 2.72 9.82
C ALA A 259 2.81 3.90 8.98
N ALA A 260 2.20 5.08 9.14
CA ALA A 260 2.59 6.31 8.44
C ALA A 260 4.01 6.75 8.81
N ARG A 261 4.34 6.73 10.11
CA ARG A 261 5.66 7.09 10.61
C ARG A 261 6.73 6.08 10.18
N ALA A 262 6.43 4.79 10.26
CA ALA A 262 7.34 3.72 9.84
C ALA A 262 7.68 3.85 8.34
N THR A 263 6.67 3.99 7.48
CA THR A 263 6.90 4.09 6.03
C THR A 263 7.61 5.38 5.64
N ALA A 264 7.53 6.45 6.44
CA ALA A 264 8.21 7.72 6.22
C ALA A 264 9.66 7.78 6.74
N SER A 265 10.16 6.72 7.38
CA SER A 265 11.49 6.67 8.02
C SER A 265 12.62 6.55 7.00
N PHE A 266 12.77 7.57 6.14
CA PHE A 266 13.70 7.60 5.03
C PHE A 266 15.14 7.85 5.50
N PRO A 267 16.09 6.92 5.27
CA PRO A 267 17.48 7.10 5.69
C PRO A 267 18.10 8.38 5.14
N GLY A 268 18.61 9.23 6.05
CA GLY A 268 19.22 10.52 5.71
C GLY A 268 18.28 11.73 5.74
N ALA A 269 16.96 11.53 5.83
CA ALA A 269 15.99 12.62 6.04
C ALA A 269 15.21 12.48 7.36
N PHE A 270 14.74 11.27 7.68
CA PHE A 270 14.00 10.97 8.90
C PHE A 270 14.69 9.85 9.70
N PRO A 271 14.64 9.89 11.04
CA PRO A 271 15.18 8.82 11.85
C PRO A 271 14.40 7.52 11.65
N PRO A 272 15.04 6.36 11.83
CA PRO A 272 14.35 5.10 11.96
C PRO A 272 13.25 5.16 13.02
N PHE A 273 12.18 4.42 12.82
CA PHE A 273 11.04 4.38 13.72
C PHE A 273 11.06 3.12 14.59
N THR A 274 10.62 3.25 15.83
CA THR A 274 10.27 2.12 16.71
C THR A 274 8.89 2.37 17.28
N VAL A 275 8.13 1.32 17.63
CA VAL A 275 6.81 1.52 18.26
C VAL A 275 6.94 2.27 19.59
N ARG A 276 8.04 2.08 20.31
CA ARG A 276 8.34 2.83 21.53
C ARG A 276 8.46 4.34 21.33
N GLU A 277 8.90 4.79 20.16
CA GLU A 277 8.87 6.22 19.80
C GLU A 277 7.43 6.75 19.89
N LEU A 278 6.50 6.05 19.24
CA LEU A 278 5.08 6.41 19.26
C LEU A 278 4.49 6.29 20.67
N ASP A 279 4.83 5.26 21.43
CA ASP A 279 4.34 5.08 22.81
C ASP A 279 4.64 6.31 23.67
N ARG A 280 5.87 6.85 23.59
CA ARG A 280 6.25 8.08 24.32
C ARG A 280 5.46 9.30 23.84
N VAL A 281 5.24 9.43 22.54
CA VAL A 281 4.44 10.53 21.98
C VAL A 281 2.99 10.45 22.47
N LEU A 282 2.39 9.27 22.44
CA LEU A 282 1.02 9.04 22.90
C LEU A 282 0.88 9.30 24.40
N GLU A 283 1.86 8.87 25.21
CA GLU A 283 1.89 9.13 26.65
C GLU A 283 1.94 10.64 26.93
N ARG A 284 2.82 11.39 26.25
CA ARG A 284 2.89 12.86 26.38
C ARG A 284 1.58 13.55 25.97
N ARG A 285 0.89 13.05 24.94
CA ARG A 285 -0.40 13.58 24.48
C ARG A 285 -1.60 13.08 25.31
N GLY A 286 -1.39 12.15 26.24
CA GLY A 286 -2.47 11.53 27.01
C GLY A 286 -3.44 10.69 26.17
N ILE A 287 -2.97 10.12 25.05
CA ILE A 287 -3.77 9.29 24.14
C ILE A 287 -3.58 7.82 24.51
N ALA A 288 -4.68 7.13 24.82
CA ALA A 288 -4.65 5.69 25.05
C ALA A 288 -4.60 4.91 23.73
N TRP A 289 -3.85 3.79 23.70
CA TRP A 289 -3.84 2.86 22.58
C TRP A 289 -4.24 1.44 22.99
N PRO A 290 -5.56 1.16 23.16
CA PRO A 290 -6.03 -0.17 23.56
C PRO A 290 -5.69 -1.27 22.55
N GLY A 291 -5.53 -0.91 21.27
CA GLY A 291 -5.21 -1.83 20.18
C GLY A 291 -3.73 -2.20 20.07
N ARG A 292 -2.84 -1.63 20.89
CA ARG A 292 -1.38 -1.75 20.76
C ARG A 292 -0.88 -3.19 20.67
N ASP A 293 -1.26 -4.04 21.61
CA ASP A 293 -0.77 -5.43 21.64
C ASP A 293 -1.32 -6.27 20.48
N ALA A 294 -2.54 -5.97 20.03
CA ALA A 294 -3.11 -6.58 18.85
C ALA A 294 -2.38 -6.12 17.57
N PHE A 295 -2.02 -4.83 17.49
CA PHE A 295 -1.23 -4.28 16.40
C PHE A 295 0.15 -4.95 16.33
N LEU A 296 0.90 -4.98 17.43
CA LEU A 296 2.22 -5.64 17.48
C LEU A 296 2.12 -7.10 17.04
N ARG A 297 1.11 -7.81 17.55
CA ARG A 297 0.94 -9.23 17.26
C ARG A 297 0.62 -9.52 15.80
N VAL A 298 -0.21 -8.68 15.18
CA VAL A 298 -0.71 -8.91 13.81
C VAL A 298 0.26 -8.37 12.76
N GLN A 299 0.90 -7.22 13.03
CA GLN A 299 1.64 -6.48 12.01
C GLN A 299 3.14 -6.75 12.02
N LEU A 300 3.70 -7.16 13.17
CA LEU A 300 5.13 -7.34 13.32
C LEU A 300 5.49 -8.81 13.57
N PRO A 301 6.56 -9.33 12.94
CA PRO A 301 7.03 -10.68 13.21
C PRO A 301 7.48 -10.82 14.66
N HIS A 302 7.08 -11.90 15.32
CA HIS A 302 7.59 -12.24 16.65
C HIS A 302 8.94 -12.94 16.52
N SER A 303 9.89 -12.53 17.35
CA SER A 303 11.12 -13.28 17.59
C SER A 303 11.20 -13.58 19.07
N PRO A 304 11.62 -14.79 19.48
CA PRO A 304 11.88 -15.08 20.90
C PRO A 304 13.00 -14.22 21.48
N GLU A 305 13.84 -13.62 20.64
CA GLU A 305 15.05 -12.88 21.05
C GLU A 305 14.82 -11.36 21.19
N ALA A 306 13.68 -10.82 20.72
CA ALA A 306 13.44 -9.38 20.74
C ALA A 306 11.94 -9.05 20.84
N ASP A 307 11.62 -8.04 21.66
CA ASP A 307 10.26 -7.47 21.72
C ASP A 307 9.93 -6.83 20.36
N PRO A 308 8.79 -7.18 19.72
CA PRO A 308 8.35 -6.55 18.48
C PRO A 308 8.32 -5.01 18.53
N ALA A 309 8.10 -4.41 19.71
CA ALA A 309 8.08 -2.95 19.87
C ALA A 309 9.46 -2.29 19.69
N ASP A 310 10.55 -3.05 19.88
CA ASP A 310 11.94 -2.59 19.72
C ASP A 310 12.46 -2.72 18.28
N ARG A 311 11.65 -3.29 17.37
CA ARG A 311 12.04 -3.40 15.96
C ARG A 311 12.26 -2.04 15.34
N VAL A 312 13.39 -1.89 14.67
CA VAL A 312 13.79 -0.68 13.96
C VAL A 312 13.25 -0.74 12.54
N LEU A 313 12.31 0.15 12.25
CA LEU A 313 11.59 0.24 10.99
C LEU A 313 12.09 1.43 10.17
N ILE A 314 12.33 1.20 8.88
CA ILE A 314 12.74 2.20 7.90
C ILE A 314 11.77 2.21 6.71
N ASP A 315 11.89 3.23 5.86
CA ASP A 315 11.01 3.47 4.70
C ASP A 315 10.94 2.24 3.78
N GLY A 316 9.72 1.78 3.49
CA GLY A 316 9.47 0.61 2.64
C GLY A 316 9.90 0.81 1.19
N SER A 317 10.13 2.05 0.75
CA SER A 317 10.72 2.36 -0.54
C SER A 317 12.17 1.88 -0.67
N VAL A 318 12.86 1.52 0.41
CA VAL A 318 14.20 0.90 0.35
C VAL A 318 14.13 -0.46 -0.35
N LEU A 319 13.17 -1.32 0.01
CA LEU A 319 13.06 -2.68 -0.56
C LEU A 319 11.84 -2.91 -1.46
N ALA A 320 10.70 -2.28 -1.17
CA ALA A 320 9.42 -2.53 -1.84
C ALA A 320 8.56 -1.26 -2.00
N ASN A 321 8.95 -0.40 -2.94
CA ASN A 321 8.26 0.89 -3.19
C ASN A 321 6.86 0.76 -3.85
N ALA A 322 6.45 -0.45 -4.27
CA ALA A 322 5.13 -0.70 -4.86
C ALA A 322 4.59 -2.11 -4.51
N PRO A 323 3.76 -2.25 -3.46
CA PRO A 323 3.24 -3.55 -3.03
C PRO A 323 2.08 -4.06 -3.92
N PHE A 324 2.35 -4.32 -5.20
CA PHE A 324 1.38 -4.87 -6.15
C PHE A 324 0.89 -6.27 -5.75
N ARG A 325 1.78 -7.15 -5.27
CA ARG A 325 1.43 -8.54 -4.93
C ARG A 325 0.32 -8.62 -3.86
N PRO A 326 0.42 -7.92 -2.70
CA PRO A 326 -0.68 -7.85 -1.75
C PRO A 326 -1.99 -7.32 -2.35
N ALA A 327 -1.92 -6.27 -3.16
CA ALA A 327 -3.09 -5.70 -3.83
C ALA A 327 -3.76 -6.69 -4.80
N ILE A 328 -2.98 -7.49 -5.54
CA ILE A 328 -3.49 -8.54 -6.44
C ILE A 328 -4.07 -9.72 -5.63
N ALA A 329 -3.43 -10.10 -4.52
CA ALA A 329 -3.93 -11.17 -3.65
C ALA A 329 -5.29 -10.83 -3.04
N ALA A 330 -5.50 -9.56 -2.66
CA ALA A 330 -6.76 -9.08 -2.08
C ALA A 330 -7.98 -9.24 -3.00
N LEU A 331 -7.77 -9.34 -4.32
CA LEU A 331 -8.85 -9.48 -5.32
C LEU A 331 -9.69 -10.73 -5.12
N ARG A 332 -9.07 -11.83 -4.65
CA ARG A 332 -9.74 -13.13 -4.50
C ARG A 332 -10.90 -13.08 -3.51
N GLN A 333 -10.85 -12.16 -2.56
CA GLN A 333 -11.83 -12.03 -1.47
C GLN A 333 -12.82 -10.88 -1.70
N ARG A 334 -12.87 -10.31 -2.92
CA ARG A 334 -13.72 -9.14 -3.21
C ARG A 334 -15.15 -9.55 -3.54
N PRO A 335 -16.16 -9.06 -2.80
CA PRO A 335 -17.55 -9.32 -3.14
C PRO A 335 -17.95 -8.54 -4.39
N ALA A 336 -18.71 -9.18 -5.28
CA ALA A 336 -19.31 -8.55 -6.45
C ALA A 336 -20.82 -8.80 -6.43
N ARG A 337 -21.61 -7.72 -6.35
CA ARG A 337 -23.09 -7.77 -6.45
C ARG A 337 -23.61 -7.35 -7.83
N ARG A 338 -22.75 -6.74 -8.63
CA ARG A 338 -23.00 -6.26 -9.99
C ARG A 338 -21.75 -6.45 -10.83
N GLU A 339 -21.83 -6.13 -12.11
CA GLU A 339 -20.67 -6.18 -12.99
C GLU A 339 -19.58 -5.21 -12.48
N VAL A 340 -18.37 -5.72 -12.33
CA VAL A 340 -17.21 -4.95 -11.85
C VAL A 340 -16.19 -4.86 -12.98
N ASP A 341 -15.79 -3.65 -13.34
CA ASP A 341 -14.55 -3.37 -14.06
C ASP A 341 -13.51 -2.90 -13.04
N ARG A 342 -12.40 -3.63 -12.93
CA ARG A 342 -11.35 -3.32 -11.96
C ARG A 342 -10.10 -2.82 -12.66
N ARG A 343 -9.60 -1.66 -12.24
CA ARG A 343 -8.37 -1.05 -12.76
C ARG A 343 -7.33 -0.94 -11.66
N PHE A 344 -6.13 -1.41 -11.95
CA PHE A 344 -4.94 -1.08 -11.16
C PHE A 344 -4.42 0.26 -11.66
N VAL A 345 -4.35 1.24 -10.77
CA VAL A 345 -3.88 2.60 -11.07
C VAL A 345 -2.55 2.78 -10.36
N TYR A 346 -1.47 2.78 -11.13
CA TYR A 346 -0.13 3.05 -10.63
C TYR A 346 0.14 4.56 -10.70
N ILE A 347 0.44 5.16 -9.56
CA ILE A 347 0.66 6.59 -9.42
C ILE A 347 2.17 6.81 -9.22
N ASP A 348 2.84 7.30 -10.26
CA ASP A 348 4.25 7.68 -10.25
C ASP A 348 4.37 9.21 -10.21
N PRO A 349 4.99 9.80 -9.17
CA PRO A 349 5.04 11.24 -9.03
C PRO A 349 6.21 11.89 -9.79
N LYS A 350 6.99 11.14 -10.60
CA LYS A 350 8.05 11.69 -11.46
C LYS A 350 7.61 11.81 -12.93
N PRO A 351 7.29 13.03 -13.43
CA PRO A 351 6.84 13.21 -14.81
C PRO A 351 7.97 13.21 -15.86
N ASP A 352 9.20 13.64 -15.52
CA ASP A 352 10.27 13.89 -16.52
C ASP A 352 11.29 12.76 -16.71
N TYR A 353 11.36 11.79 -15.80
CA TYR A 353 12.08 10.54 -16.04
C TYR A 353 11.04 9.49 -16.38
N ARG A 354 10.91 9.15 -17.67
CA ARG A 354 10.17 7.95 -18.09
C ARG A 354 10.79 6.75 -17.37
N SER A 355 10.22 6.34 -16.25
CA SER A 355 10.54 5.09 -15.55
C SER A 355 10.27 3.87 -16.45
N ILE A 356 9.56 4.08 -17.56
CA ILE A 356 9.21 3.10 -18.58
C ILE A 356 9.81 3.53 -19.93
N ARG A 357 11.01 3.04 -20.27
CA ARG A 357 11.50 3.06 -21.65
C ARG A 357 10.99 1.80 -22.38
N LEU A 358 9.87 1.95 -23.08
CA LEU A 358 9.48 1.00 -24.13
C LEU A 358 10.50 1.12 -25.27
N ARG A 359 11.53 0.27 -25.26
CA ARG A 359 12.55 0.25 -26.32
C ARG A 359 11.90 -0.22 -27.62
N LYS A 360 11.58 0.71 -28.52
CA LYS A 360 11.40 0.38 -29.94
C LYS A 360 12.74 -0.16 -30.45
N PRO A 361 12.81 -1.33 -31.11
CA PRO A 361 14.04 -1.77 -31.74
C PRO A 361 14.37 -0.80 -32.88
N GLY A 362 15.51 -0.11 -32.81
CA GLY A 362 16.08 0.60 -33.95
C GLY A 362 16.14 2.14 -33.90
N ALA A 363 15.90 2.82 -32.77
CA ALA A 363 16.16 4.25 -32.68
C ALA A 363 17.57 4.50 -32.11
N ALA A 364 18.45 5.05 -32.95
CA ALA A 364 19.83 5.41 -32.60
C ALA A 364 19.88 6.49 -31.51
N GLU A 365 20.85 6.35 -30.61
CA GLU A 365 21.12 7.27 -29.52
C GLU A 365 21.58 8.62 -30.08
N THR A 366 20.90 9.70 -29.67
CA THR A 366 21.37 11.07 -29.91
C THR A 366 22.24 11.43 -28.72
N GLU A 367 23.56 11.38 -28.92
CA GLU A 367 24.57 11.87 -27.98
C GLU A 367 24.40 13.39 -27.80
N GLY A 368 24.14 13.87 -26.58
CA GLY A 368 24.08 15.32 -26.33
C GLY A 368 23.44 15.83 -25.04
N GLU A 369 22.89 15.00 -24.14
CA GLU A 369 22.42 15.49 -22.83
C GLU A 369 23.48 15.23 -21.76
N GLU A 370 24.09 16.30 -21.25
CA GLU A 370 24.94 16.29 -20.06
C GLU A 370 24.24 15.54 -18.92
N ALA A 371 24.83 14.43 -18.48
CA ALA A 371 24.35 13.66 -17.35
C ALA A 371 24.43 14.53 -16.08
N ARG A 372 23.32 15.20 -15.73
CA ARG A 372 23.18 15.90 -14.45
C ARG A 372 23.50 14.94 -13.32
N LEU A 373 24.54 15.25 -12.55
CA LEU A 373 24.93 14.50 -11.36
C LEU A 373 23.70 14.33 -10.45
N PRO A 374 23.36 13.09 -10.03
CA PRO A 374 22.20 12.86 -9.18
C PRO A 374 22.35 13.62 -7.87
N GLY A 375 21.26 14.23 -7.40
CA GLY A 375 21.22 14.92 -6.10
C GLY A 375 21.57 13.98 -4.93
N PHE A 376 21.76 14.58 -3.74
CA PHE A 376 22.17 13.88 -2.51
C PHE A 376 21.25 12.71 -2.12
N LEU A 377 19.93 12.90 -2.16
CA LEU A 377 18.94 11.87 -1.80
C LEU A 377 18.88 10.71 -2.82
N PRO A 378 18.83 10.94 -4.15
CA PRO A 378 19.04 9.88 -5.15
C PRO A 378 20.34 9.10 -4.96
N THR A 379 21.42 9.77 -4.55
CA THR A 379 22.73 9.16 -4.34
C THR A 379 22.76 8.26 -3.11
N ILE A 380 22.11 8.66 -2.01
CA ILE A 380 21.91 7.79 -0.82
C ILE A 380 21.02 6.59 -1.16
N LEU A 381 19.92 6.83 -1.88
CA LEU A 381 19.00 5.78 -2.31
C LEU A 381 19.69 4.78 -3.25
N GLY A 382 20.58 5.25 -4.12
CA GLY A 382 21.43 4.42 -4.97
C GLY A 382 22.52 3.67 -4.18
N ALA A 383 23.14 4.30 -3.19
CA ALA A 383 24.21 3.70 -2.38
C ALA A 383 23.69 2.66 -1.37
N LEU A 384 22.47 2.83 -0.83
CA LEU A 384 21.79 1.81 -0.02
C LEU A 384 21.15 0.71 -0.88
N SER A 385 21.12 0.89 -2.21
CA SER A 385 20.47 0.02 -3.19
C SER A 385 21.43 -0.38 -4.32
N GLU A 386 22.64 -0.85 -4.00
CA GLU A 386 23.58 -1.45 -4.98
C GLU A 386 22.99 -2.65 -5.77
N ILE A 387 21.74 -3.04 -5.52
CA ILE A 387 20.97 -3.98 -6.33
C ILE A 387 20.24 -3.20 -7.45
N PRO A 388 20.48 -3.52 -8.75
CA PRO A 388 19.80 -2.87 -9.86
C PRO A 388 18.28 -3.04 -9.75
N ARG A 389 17.55 -1.95 -9.50
CA ARG A 389 16.07 -1.92 -9.44
C ARG A 389 15.42 -1.84 -10.84
N GLU A 390 16.04 -2.47 -11.84
CA GLU A 390 15.45 -2.65 -13.18
C GLU A 390 14.60 -3.93 -13.27
N GLN A 391 13.78 -4.23 -12.26
CA GLN A 391 12.58 -5.06 -12.48
C GLN A 391 11.36 -4.14 -12.34
N PRO A 392 11.17 -3.20 -13.29
CA PRO A 392 10.32 -2.05 -13.07
C PRO A 392 8.90 -2.43 -13.48
N ILE A 393 8.01 -2.69 -12.52
CA ILE A 393 6.56 -2.98 -12.67
C ILE A 393 6.15 -4.08 -13.67
N ARG A 394 7.06 -4.57 -14.52
CA ARG A 394 6.79 -5.43 -15.68
C ARG A 394 6.18 -6.73 -15.21
N ASP A 395 6.82 -7.41 -14.27
CA ASP A 395 6.32 -8.66 -13.71
C ASP A 395 4.91 -8.50 -13.12
N ASN A 396 4.64 -7.35 -12.48
CA ASN A 396 3.31 -7.04 -11.95
C ASN A 396 2.29 -6.79 -13.07
N VAL A 397 2.68 -6.08 -14.13
CA VAL A 397 1.84 -5.83 -15.31
C VAL A 397 1.57 -7.13 -16.07
N GLU A 398 2.58 -7.97 -16.27
CA GLU A 398 2.46 -9.30 -16.89
C GLU A 398 1.56 -10.22 -16.07
N MET A 399 1.65 -10.16 -14.73
CA MET A 399 0.76 -10.88 -13.82
C MET A 399 -0.70 -10.41 -13.99
N ILE A 400 -0.93 -9.09 -14.03
CA ILE A 400 -2.27 -8.51 -14.24
C ILE A 400 -2.81 -8.86 -15.63
N GLU A 401 -1.97 -8.83 -16.66
CA GLU A 401 -2.35 -9.19 -18.03
C GLU A 401 -2.69 -10.69 -18.13
N GLY A 402 -1.88 -11.55 -17.51
CA GLY A 402 -2.14 -12.99 -17.42
C GLY A 402 -3.50 -13.27 -16.76
N MET A 403 -3.80 -12.59 -15.66
CA MET A 403 -5.10 -12.67 -15.00
C MET A 403 -6.23 -12.17 -15.92
N SER A 404 -6.04 -11.04 -16.59
CA SER A 404 -7.03 -10.46 -17.52
C SER A 404 -7.31 -11.37 -18.71
N ARG A 405 -6.29 -12.04 -19.26
CA ARG A 405 -6.45 -13.07 -20.31
C ARG A 405 -7.26 -14.27 -19.80
N ARG A 406 -6.99 -14.74 -18.58
CA ARG A 406 -7.74 -15.82 -17.94
C ARG A 406 -9.21 -15.44 -17.72
N ILE A 407 -9.48 -14.23 -17.24
CA ILE A 407 -10.85 -13.72 -17.02
C ILE A 407 -11.61 -13.66 -18.34
N ARG A 408 -11.05 -13.05 -19.39
CA ARG A 408 -11.70 -12.98 -20.72
C ARG A 408 -11.98 -14.36 -21.30
N ARG A 409 -11.04 -15.30 -21.16
CA ARG A 409 -11.25 -16.69 -21.59
C ARG A 409 -12.40 -17.35 -20.84
N MET A 410 -12.47 -17.17 -19.52
CA MET A 410 -13.56 -17.72 -18.71
C MET A 410 -14.90 -17.07 -19.08
N GLN A 411 -14.93 -15.76 -19.31
CA GLN A 411 -16.13 -15.06 -19.78
C GLN A 411 -16.63 -15.63 -21.10
N HIS A 412 -15.76 -15.82 -22.09
CA HIS A 412 -16.15 -16.44 -23.37
C HIS A 412 -16.72 -17.85 -23.20
N ILE A 413 -16.15 -18.67 -22.29
CA ILE A 413 -16.66 -20.01 -21.99
C ILE A 413 -18.06 -19.91 -21.35
N VAL A 414 -18.22 -19.04 -20.35
CA VAL A 414 -19.52 -18.84 -19.67
C VAL A 414 -20.57 -18.33 -20.65
N ASP A 415 -20.23 -17.36 -21.49
CA ASP A 415 -21.14 -16.79 -22.50
C ASP A 415 -21.56 -17.84 -23.54
N ALA A 416 -20.62 -18.69 -23.98
CA ALA A 416 -20.91 -19.79 -24.90
C ALA A 416 -21.83 -20.86 -24.28
N MET A 417 -21.66 -21.14 -22.98
CA MET A 417 -22.50 -22.12 -22.26
C MET A 417 -23.85 -21.56 -21.83
N LYS A 418 -24.04 -20.23 -21.85
CA LYS A 418 -25.19 -19.55 -21.27
C LYS A 418 -26.52 -20.03 -21.86
N VAL A 419 -26.61 -20.16 -23.19
CA VAL A 419 -27.83 -20.59 -23.88
C VAL A 419 -28.24 -22.00 -23.43
N GLU A 420 -27.30 -22.94 -23.44
CA GLU A 420 -27.55 -24.31 -23.00
C GLU A 420 -27.97 -24.36 -21.52
N VAL A 421 -27.29 -23.59 -20.65
CA VAL A 421 -27.65 -23.51 -19.23
C VAL A 421 -29.06 -22.96 -19.04
N GLU A 422 -29.45 -21.90 -19.77
CA GLU A 422 -30.79 -21.32 -19.72
C GLU A 422 -31.86 -22.33 -20.15
N GLU A 423 -31.63 -23.06 -21.24
CA GLU A 423 -32.52 -24.13 -21.71
C GLU A 423 -32.67 -25.25 -20.65
N GLN A 424 -31.58 -25.65 -20.00
CA GLN A 424 -31.63 -26.67 -18.95
C GLN A 424 -32.35 -26.21 -17.69
N VAL A 425 -32.15 -24.95 -17.28
CA VAL A 425 -32.88 -24.36 -16.15
C VAL A 425 -34.37 -24.32 -16.47
N ALA A 426 -34.75 -23.91 -17.68
CA ALA A 426 -36.14 -23.90 -18.14
C ALA A 426 -36.74 -25.32 -18.17
N ALA A 427 -36.01 -26.31 -18.66
CA ALA A 427 -36.46 -27.71 -18.65
C ALA A 427 -36.64 -28.27 -17.22
N LEU A 428 -35.78 -27.87 -16.29
CA LEU A 428 -35.77 -28.41 -14.94
C LEU A 428 -36.86 -27.82 -14.02
N PHE A 429 -37.16 -26.54 -14.20
CA PHE A 429 -38.07 -25.78 -13.32
C PHE A 429 -39.32 -25.23 -14.00
N GLY A 430 -39.41 -25.32 -15.33
CA GLY A 430 -40.48 -24.71 -16.13
C GLY A 430 -40.31 -23.19 -16.26
N THR A 431 -40.98 -22.59 -17.24
CA THR A 431 -40.99 -21.12 -17.45
C THR A 431 -41.72 -20.36 -16.34
N THR A 432 -42.56 -21.06 -15.55
CA THR A 432 -43.34 -20.54 -14.42
C THR A 432 -42.50 -20.27 -13.15
N PHE A 433 -41.22 -20.67 -13.13
CA PHE A 433 -40.30 -20.46 -12.00
C PHE A 433 -40.21 -18.99 -11.54
N PHE A 434 -40.43 -18.03 -12.46
CA PHE A 434 -40.36 -16.60 -12.20
C PHE A 434 -41.66 -15.97 -11.64
N LEU A 435 -42.75 -16.74 -11.52
CA LEU A 435 -44.05 -16.23 -11.06
C LEU A 435 -44.28 -16.40 -9.55
N ASP A 436 -43.44 -17.17 -8.86
CA ASP A 436 -43.58 -17.47 -7.44
C ASP A 436 -42.48 -16.84 -6.59
N THR A 437 -42.83 -16.24 -5.45
CA THR A 437 -41.85 -15.71 -4.48
C THR A 437 -40.97 -16.81 -3.88
N PRO A 438 -39.63 -16.67 -3.92
CA PRO A 438 -38.71 -17.67 -3.39
C PRO A 438 -38.70 -17.67 -1.86
N THR A 439 -39.05 -18.81 -1.24
CA THR A 439 -38.83 -19.05 0.20
C THR A 439 -37.53 -19.82 0.43
N PRO A 440 -36.88 -19.73 1.63
CA PRO A 440 -35.65 -20.46 1.92
C PRO A 440 -35.74 -21.97 1.67
N ALA A 441 -36.86 -22.61 2.04
CA ALA A 441 -37.10 -24.03 1.81
C ALA A 441 -37.20 -24.37 0.31
N ARG A 442 -37.85 -23.50 -0.49
CA ARG A 442 -37.95 -23.67 -1.94
C ARG A 442 -36.59 -23.51 -2.61
N LEU A 443 -35.82 -22.48 -2.23
CA LEU A 443 -34.45 -22.28 -2.69
C LEU A 443 -33.55 -23.49 -2.39
N GLY A 444 -33.69 -24.09 -1.20
CA GLY A 444 -32.99 -25.32 -0.84
C GLY A 444 -33.33 -26.48 -1.77
N LYS A 445 -34.62 -26.73 -2.02
CA LYS A 445 -35.08 -27.77 -2.95
C LYS A 445 -34.60 -27.52 -4.38
N TRP A 446 -34.69 -26.28 -4.87
CA TRP A 446 -34.23 -25.92 -6.20
C TRP A 446 -32.73 -26.10 -6.36
N ARG A 447 -31.93 -25.68 -5.37
CA ARG A 447 -30.49 -25.92 -5.36
C ARG A 447 -30.15 -27.42 -5.40
N ALA A 448 -30.81 -28.23 -4.59
CA ALA A 448 -30.58 -29.67 -4.56
C ALA A 448 -30.91 -30.31 -5.93
N LYS A 449 -32.07 -29.99 -6.50
CA LYS A 449 -32.51 -30.51 -7.81
C LYS A 449 -31.55 -30.10 -8.94
N ALA A 450 -31.12 -28.83 -8.96
CA ALA A 450 -30.17 -28.34 -9.95
C ALA A 450 -28.81 -29.05 -9.82
N GLN A 451 -28.31 -29.22 -8.58
CA GLN A 451 -27.04 -29.88 -8.31
C GLN A 451 -27.06 -31.36 -8.75
N GLU A 452 -28.14 -32.08 -8.44
CA GLU A 452 -28.32 -33.47 -8.82
C GLU A 452 -28.34 -33.65 -10.34
N GLN A 453 -29.08 -32.80 -11.06
CA GLN A 453 -29.12 -32.86 -12.53
C GLN A 453 -27.82 -32.43 -13.19
N ALA A 454 -27.15 -31.41 -12.64
CA ALA A 454 -25.82 -31.03 -13.11
C ALA A 454 -24.82 -32.18 -12.93
N ALA A 455 -24.90 -32.91 -11.80
CA ALA A 455 -24.06 -34.07 -11.54
C ALA A 455 -24.32 -35.22 -12.52
N ALA A 456 -25.58 -35.57 -12.72
CA ALA A 456 -25.97 -36.65 -13.64
C ALA A 456 -25.53 -36.38 -15.08
N ARG A 457 -25.68 -35.13 -15.55
CA ARG A 457 -25.34 -34.74 -16.93
C ARG A 457 -23.87 -34.52 -17.18
N ALA A 458 -23.14 -33.99 -16.19
CA ALA A 458 -21.69 -33.87 -16.30
C ALA A 458 -20.99 -35.24 -16.31
N GLY A 459 -21.67 -36.31 -15.86
CA GLY A 459 -21.19 -37.68 -15.90
C GLY A 459 -19.84 -37.82 -15.20
N PHE A 460 -18.86 -38.41 -15.90
CA PHE A 460 -17.52 -38.64 -15.37
C PHE A 460 -16.77 -37.37 -14.95
N ALA A 461 -17.12 -36.19 -15.47
CA ALA A 461 -16.47 -34.92 -15.12
C ALA A 461 -16.90 -34.40 -13.74
N PHE A 462 -18.04 -34.87 -13.20
CA PHE A 462 -18.56 -34.37 -11.92
C PHE A 462 -17.71 -34.80 -10.72
N ALA A 463 -17.23 -36.06 -10.69
CA ALA A 463 -16.46 -36.56 -9.55
C ALA A 463 -15.14 -35.78 -9.33
N PRO A 464 -14.30 -35.54 -10.36
CA PRO A 464 -13.13 -34.66 -10.22
C PRO A 464 -13.48 -33.24 -9.78
N TYR A 465 -14.55 -32.66 -10.32
CA TYR A 465 -15.04 -31.34 -9.90
C TYR A 465 -15.44 -31.31 -8.42
N GLY A 466 -16.13 -32.35 -7.94
CA GLY A 466 -16.50 -32.52 -6.54
C GLY A 466 -15.29 -32.57 -5.61
N HIS A 467 -14.24 -33.33 -5.98
CA HIS A 467 -12.99 -33.39 -5.23
C HIS A 467 -12.26 -32.04 -5.20
N LEU A 468 -12.18 -31.34 -6.34
CA LEU A 468 -11.61 -29.99 -6.41
C LEU A 468 -12.36 -29.00 -5.51
N LYS A 469 -13.69 -29.04 -5.53
CA LYS A 469 -14.53 -28.20 -4.66
C LYS A 469 -14.29 -28.49 -3.19
N LEU A 470 -14.18 -29.77 -2.81
CA LEU A 470 -13.89 -30.15 -1.42
C LEU A 470 -12.48 -29.70 -1.00
N SER A 471 -11.46 -29.94 -1.84
CA SER A 471 -10.08 -29.50 -1.57
C SER A 471 -10.01 -28.00 -1.34
N ALA A 472 -10.69 -27.21 -2.19
CA ALA A 472 -10.73 -25.76 -2.05
C ALA A 472 -11.34 -25.30 -0.71
N VAL A 473 -12.39 -25.98 -0.23
CA VAL A 473 -12.99 -25.70 1.08
C VAL A 473 -12.05 -26.08 2.22
N VAL A 474 -11.39 -27.24 2.13
CA VAL A 474 -10.41 -27.68 3.13
C VAL A 474 -9.22 -26.73 3.20
N GLU A 475 -8.69 -26.30 2.06
CA GLU A 475 -7.62 -25.31 1.96
C GLU A 475 -8.04 -23.95 2.54
N GLU A 476 -9.27 -23.50 2.26
CA GLU A 476 -9.81 -22.26 2.82
C GLU A 476 -9.93 -22.33 4.35
N LEU A 477 -10.41 -23.46 4.89
CA LEU A 477 -10.49 -23.70 6.33
C LEU A 477 -9.11 -23.77 6.98
N ALA A 478 -8.17 -24.51 6.38
CA ALA A 478 -6.79 -24.60 6.86
C ALA A 478 -6.14 -23.21 6.92
N GLY A 479 -6.25 -22.43 5.85
CA GLY A 479 -5.73 -21.06 5.83
C GLY A 479 -6.44 -20.11 6.81
N LEU A 480 -7.66 -20.43 7.25
CA LEU A 480 -8.37 -19.67 8.29
C LEU A 480 -7.87 -20.03 9.69
N ILE A 481 -7.57 -21.32 9.93
CA ILE A 481 -6.97 -21.81 11.17
C ILE A 481 -5.56 -21.24 11.36
N ASP A 482 -4.71 -21.30 10.34
CA ASP A 482 -3.33 -20.75 10.40
C ASP A 482 -3.33 -19.25 10.78
N ARG A 483 -4.34 -18.49 10.35
CA ARG A 483 -4.46 -17.06 10.71
C ARG A 483 -4.90 -16.84 12.16
N LEU A 484 -5.59 -17.79 12.77
CA LEU A 484 -6.10 -17.68 14.15
C LEU A 484 -5.10 -18.23 15.18
N HIS A 485 -4.17 -19.09 14.74
CA HIS A 485 -3.18 -19.73 15.60
C HIS A 485 -1.80 -19.67 14.91
N PRO A 486 -1.12 -18.52 14.94
CA PRO A 486 0.17 -18.35 14.26
C PRO A 486 1.27 -19.25 14.81
#